data_AF-X1VPW4-F1
#
_entry.id   AF-X1VPW4-F1
#
_cell.length_a   1.000
_cell.length_b   1.000
_cell.length_c   1.000
_cell.angle_alpha   90.00
_cell.angle_beta   90.00
_cell.angle_gamma   90.00
#
_symmetry.space_group_name_H-M   'P 1'
#
loop_
_entity.id
_entity.type
_entity.pdbx_description
1 polymer ?
#
loop_
_entity_poly.entity_id
_entity_poly.type
_entity_poly.pdbx_seq_one_letter_code
_entity_poly.pdbx_strand_id
1 'polypeptide(L)'
;GMSVAKGLCLALGIPIVGIPALDVITYAVGDPGGRVLAVLEAGRGRICVGAYRFEKGLPIQEGETKLVSISGWTVQADKPVLVAGEVSAELARRLFGQANAHNIAVSSLAGSLRRAGYLAELAWERLCAGQVDDLDTL
;
A
#
# COMPACT_ATOMS: atom_id res chain seq x y z
N GLY A 1 -1.45 16.80 -3.53
CA GLY A 1 -0.70 16.10 -4.59
C GLY A 1 -1.47 16.15 -5.89
N MET A 2 -2.58 15.42 -5.96
CA MET A 2 -3.34 15.20 -7.21
C MET A 2 -3.66 16.47 -8.01
N SER A 3 -4.28 17.49 -7.41
CA SER A 3 -4.69 18.70 -8.13
C SER A 3 -3.51 19.46 -8.75
N VAL A 4 -2.36 19.52 -8.06
CA VAL A 4 -1.15 20.16 -8.58
C VAL A 4 -0.57 19.36 -9.75
N ALA A 5 -0.49 18.03 -9.61
CA ALA A 5 -0.02 17.15 -10.67
C ALA A 5 -0.90 17.27 -11.94
N LYS A 6 -2.22 17.24 -11.78
CA LYS A 6 -3.16 17.46 -12.89
C LYS A 6 -2.96 18.81 -13.58
N GLY A 7 -2.83 19.89 -12.80
CA GLY A 7 -2.59 21.23 -13.36
C GLY A 7 -1.31 21.32 -14.20
N LEU A 8 -0.22 20.69 -13.74
CA LEU A 8 1.03 20.60 -14.48
C LEU A 8 0.87 19.77 -15.76
N CYS A 9 0.23 18.61 -15.67
CA CYS A 9 0.01 17.73 -16.82
C CYS A 9 -0.84 18.41 -17.90
N LEU A 10 -1.90 19.11 -17.49
CA LEU A 10 -2.75 19.89 -18.38
C LEU A 10 -1.99 21.03 -19.07
N ALA A 11 -1.19 21.80 -18.32
CA ALA A 11 -0.45 22.93 -18.87
C ALA A 11 0.69 22.51 -19.81
N LEU A 12 1.33 21.37 -19.55
CA LEU A 12 2.48 20.88 -20.31
C LEU A 12 2.09 19.89 -21.42
N GLY A 13 0.85 19.41 -21.45
CA GLY A 13 0.41 18.38 -22.40
C GLY A 13 1.12 17.03 -22.21
N ILE A 14 1.46 16.69 -20.97
CA ILE A 14 2.16 15.44 -20.61
C ILE A 14 1.21 14.45 -19.92
N PRO A 15 1.44 13.13 -20.04
CA PRO A 15 0.60 12.13 -19.38
C PRO A 15 0.74 12.18 -17.85
N ILE A 16 -0.28 11.65 -17.17
CA ILE A 16 -0.29 11.45 -15.72
C ILE A 16 -0.35 9.95 -15.39
N VAL A 17 0.33 9.55 -14.33
CA VAL A 17 0.29 8.18 -13.80
C VAL A 17 0.03 8.24 -12.30
N GLY A 18 -1.13 7.75 -11.89
CA GLY A 18 -1.55 7.58 -10.50
C GLY A 18 -1.12 6.21 -9.98
N ILE A 19 -0.51 6.20 -8.79
CA ILE A 19 -0.15 4.97 -8.09
C ILE A 19 -0.96 4.89 -6.79
N PRO A 20 -1.65 3.76 -6.51
CA PRO A 20 -2.36 3.58 -5.26
C PRO A 20 -1.40 3.72 -4.06
N ALA A 21 -1.85 4.40 -3.00
CA ALA A 21 -1.00 4.65 -1.84
C ALA A 21 -0.50 3.36 -1.15
N LEU A 22 -1.31 2.30 -1.18
CA LEU A 22 -0.97 0.99 -0.62
C LEU A 22 0.12 0.27 -1.43
N ASP A 23 0.18 0.49 -2.74
CA ASP A 23 1.24 -0.05 -3.60
C ASP A 23 2.59 0.58 -3.23
N VAL A 24 2.60 1.90 -3.02
CA VAL A 24 3.82 2.62 -2.58
C VAL A 24 4.29 2.13 -1.21
N ILE A 25 3.38 1.91 -0.27
CA ILE A 25 3.69 1.35 1.06
C ILE A 25 4.29 -0.05 0.91
N THR A 26 3.68 -0.89 0.08
CA THR A 26 4.14 -2.26 -0.15
C THR A 26 5.53 -2.25 -0.77
N TYR A 27 5.73 -1.49 -1.84
CA TYR A 27 7.00 -1.40 -2.54
C TYR A 27 8.14 -0.88 -1.65
N ALA A 28 7.84 0.11 -0.79
CA ALA A 28 8.82 0.66 0.16
C ALA A 28 9.36 -0.37 1.15
N VAL A 29 8.56 -1.40 1.47
CA VAL A 29 8.95 -2.46 2.40
C VAL A 29 9.91 -3.48 1.78
N GLY A 30 9.95 -3.57 0.45
CA GLY A 30 10.69 -4.59 -0.30
C GLY A 30 10.05 -5.98 -0.20
N ASP A 31 10.47 -6.89 -1.07
CA ASP A 31 9.93 -8.26 -1.10
C ASP A 31 10.37 -9.07 0.13
N PRO A 32 9.45 -9.45 1.04
CA PRO A 32 9.80 -10.26 2.21
C PRO A 32 9.80 -11.76 1.90
N GLY A 33 9.59 -12.18 0.65
CA GLY A 33 9.43 -13.57 0.25
C GLY A 33 8.07 -14.17 0.61
N GLY A 34 7.08 -13.32 0.92
CA GLY A 34 5.78 -13.74 1.44
C GLY A 34 4.69 -12.68 1.27
N ARG A 35 3.55 -12.91 1.91
CA ARG A 35 2.38 -12.03 1.78
C ARG A 35 2.59 -10.73 2.56
N VAL A 36 2.20 -9.61 1.95
CA VAL A 36 2.18 -8.30 2.59
C VAL A 36 0.74 -7.81 2.72
N LEU A 37 0.38 -7.29 3.88
CA LEU A 37 -0.86 -6.55 4.12
C LEU A 37 -0.50 -5.08 4.32
N ALA A 38 -0.71 -4.27 3.29
CA ALA A 38 -0.53 -2.83 3.40
C ALA A 38 -1.76 -2.21 4.04
N VAL A 39 -1.54 -1.35 5.03
CA VAL A 39 -2.60 -0.68 5.79
C VAL A 39 -2.41 0.85 5.76
N LEU A 40 -3.52 1.57 5.66
CA LEU A 40 -3.56 3.03 5.72
C LEU A 40 -4.69 3.47 6.65
N GLU A 41 -4.44 4.46 7.50
CA GLU A 41 -5.47 4.95 8.40
C GLU A 41 -6.58 5.67 7.61
N ALA A 42 -7.84 5.31 7.89
CA ALA A 42 -9.03 5.92 7.28
C ALA A 42 -9.86 6.73 8.31
N GLY A 43 -9.28 6.95 9.49
CA GLY A 43 -9.87 7.66 10.62
C GLY A 43 -11.02 6.92 11.30
N ARG A 44 -11.39 7.39 12.49
CA ARG A 44 -12.51 6.85 13.31
C ARG A 44 -12.37 5.34 13.57
N GLY A 45 -11.16 4.88 13.86
CA GLY A 45 -10.86 3.46 14.14
C GLY A 45 -10.96 2.54 12.92
N ARG A 46 -10.92 3.09 11.69
CA ARG A 46 -10.95 2.32 10.45
C ARG A 46 -9.64 2.41 9.69
N ILE A 47 -9.36 1.38 8.91
CA ILE A 47 -8.19 1.28 8.04
C ILE A 47 -8.59 0.77 6.66
N CYS A 48 -7.89 1.24 5.63
CA CYS A 48 -7.87 0.61 4.32
C CYS A 48 -6.81 -0.49 4.34
N VAL A 49 -7.13 -1.67 3.79
CA VAL A 49 -6.26 -2.84 3.76
C VAL A 49 -6.20 -3.38 2.35
N GLY A 50 -4.98 -3.56 1.83
CA GLY A 50 -4.72 -4.28 0.58
C GLY A 50 -3.80 -5.46 0.87
N ALA A 51 -4.08 -6.61 0.25
CA ALA A 51 -3.19 -7.76 0.28
C ALA A 51 -2.32 -7.77 -0.97
N TYR A 52 -1.06 -8.14 -0.81
CA TYR A 52 -0.07 -8.11 -1.89
C TYR A 52 0.85 -9.33 -1.82
N ARG A 53 1.33 -9.71 -3.00
CA ARG A 53 2.52 -10.53 -3.19
C ARG A 53 3.52 -9.79 -4.06
N PHE A 54 4.76 -10.21 -4.08
CA PHE A 54 5.74 -9.67 -5.01
C PHE A 54 5.91 -10.59 -6.22
N GLU A 55 5.99 -9.99 -7.41
CA GLU A 55 6.37 -10.67 -8.64
C GLU A 55 7.42 -9.82 -9.35
N LYS A 56 8.59 -10.43 -9.65
CA LYS A 56 9.72 -9.73 -10.29
C LYS A 56 10.12 -8.42 -9.59
N GLY A 57 10.01 -8.40 -8.25
CA GLY A 57 10.34 -7.22 -7.43
C GLY A 57 9.25 -6.15 -7.35
N LEU A 58 8.10 -6.34 -8.03
CA LEU A 58 6.98 -5.39 -8.01
C LEU A 58 5.82 -5.92 -7.15
N PRO A 59 5.10 -5.04 -6.44
CA PRO A 59 3.93 -5.43 -5.66
C PRO A 59 2.75 -5.72 -6.60
N ILE A 60 2.13 -6.88 -6.43
CA ILE A 60 0.91 -7.30 -7.14
C ILE A 60 -0.21 -7.44 -6.12
N GLN A 61 -1.26 -6.66 -6.28
CA GLN A 61 -2.41 -6.69 -5.39
C GLN A 61 -3.21 -8.00 -5.54
N GLU A 62 -3.55 -8.61 -4.41
CA GLU A 62 -4.39 -9.80 -4.31
C GLU A 62 -5.82 -9.40 -3.91
N GLY A 63 -6.72 -9.37 -4.90
CA GLY A 63 -8.11 -8.99 -4.70
C GLY A 63 -8.30 -7.49 -4.45
N GLU A 64 -9.42 -7.11 -3.85
CA GLU A 64 -9.80 -5.71 -3.66
C GLU A 64 -9.29 -5.12 -2.35
N THR A 65 -9.07 -3.80 -2.35
CA THR A 65 -8.83 -3.01 -1.14
C THR A 65 -10.10 -2.98 -0.27
N LYS A 66 -9.95 -3.25 1.02
CA LYS A 66 -11.07 -3.30 1.97
C LYS A 66 -10.97 -2.16 2.98
N LEU A 67 -12.09 -1.49 3.26
CA LEU A 67 -12.23 -0.59 4.40
C LEU A 67 -12.79 -1.37 5.59
N VAL A 68 -12.04 -1.48 6.68
CA VAL A 68 -12.42 -2.30 7.85
C VAL A 68 -12.25 -1.53 9.15
N SER A 69 -13.00 -1.93 10.19
CA SER A 69 -12.78 -1.46 11.56
C SER A 69 -11.61 -2.20 12.20
N ILE A 70 -10.71 -1.48 12.88
CA ILE A 70 -9.57 -2.08 13.60
C ILE A 70 -10.08 -3.10 14.62
N SER A 71 -11.12 -2.76 15.38
CA SER A 71 -11.69 -3.63 16.42
C SER A 71 -12.19 -4.98 15.89
N GLY A 72 -12.67 -5.02 14.64
CA GLY A 72 -13.20 -6.22 14.00
C GLY A 72 -12.21 -6.91 13.06
N TRP A 73 -11.09 -6.27 12.74
CA TRP A 73 -10.16 -6.82 11.76
C TRP A 73 -9.37 -7.99 12.36
N THR A 74 -9.23 -9.04 11.57
CA THR A 74 -8.44 -10.23 11.88
C THR A 74 -7.60 -10.58 10.67
N VAL A 75 -6.39 -11.07 10.93
CA VAL A 75 -5.44 -11.45 9.90
C VAL A 75 -5.38 -12.97 9.86
N GLN A 76 -5.68 -13.53 8.69
CA GLN A 76 -5.47 -14.95 8.43
C GLN A 76 -3.97 -15.19 8.23
N ALA A 77 -3.28 -15.53 9.33
CA ALA A 77 -1.83 -15.74 9.38
C ALA A 77 -1.49 -17.24 9.51
N ASP A 78 -2.00 -18.07 8.61
CA ASP A 78 -1.64 -19.50 8.54
C ASP A 78 -0.18 -19.71 8.08
N LYS A 79 0.38 -18.68 7.43
CA LYS A 79 1.78 -18.53 7.04
C LYS A 79 2.29 -17.15 7.48
N PRO A 80 3.61 -16.92 7.54
CA PRO A 80 4.17 -15.62 7.84
C PRO A 80 3.60 -14.51 6.93
N VAL A 81 3.17 -13.42 7.54
CA VAL A 81 2.60 -12.25 6.87
C VAL A 81 3.23 -10.98 7.43
N LEU A 82 3.62 -10.08 6.55
CA LEU A 82 4.14 -8.77 6.91
C LEU A 82 3.03 -7.73 6.81
N VAL A 83 2.73 -7.04 7.90
CA VAL A 83 1.84 -5.87 7.91
C VAL A 83 2.70 -4.62 7.79
N ALA A 84 2.40 -3.77 6.81
CA ALA A 84 3.18 -2.56 6.52
C ALA A 84 2.25 -1.35 6.36
N GLY A 85 2.76 -0.15 6.63
CA GLY A 85 1.98 1.09 6.52
C GLY A 85 1.72 1.76 7.85
N GLU A 86 0.56 2.38 7.98
CA GLU A 86 0.18 3.17 9.15
C GLU A 86 -0.40 2.25 10.25
N VAL A 87 0.50 1.68 11.05
CA VAL A 87 0.13 0.80 12.17
C VAL A 87 0.06 1.59 13.47
N SER A 88 -1.15 1.95 13.88
CA SER A 88 -1.42 2.62 15.15
C SER A 88 -1.18 1.69 16.35
N ALA A 89 -1.07 2.26 17.55
CA ALA A 89 -0.95 1.48 18.78
C ALA A 89 -2.16 0.55 19.01
N GLU A 90 -3.37 0.99 18.65
CA GLU A 90 -4.57 0.17 18.71
C GLU A 90 -4.48 -1.02 17.75
N LEU A 91 -4.04 -0.76 16.51
CA LEU A 91 -3.89 -1.80 15.52
C LEU A 91 -2.81 -2.81 15.91
N ALA A 92 -1.66 -2.36 16.40
CA ALA A 92 -0.60 -3.23 16.89
C ALA A 92 -1.09 -4.15 18.01
N ARG A 93 -1.81 -3.62 19.01
CA ARG A 93 -2.43 -4.44 20.08
C ARG A 93 -3.39 -5.47 19.52
N ARG A 94 -4.21 -5.08 18.52
CA ARG A 94 -5.13 -6.00 17.85
C ARG A 94 -4.41 -7.12 17.10
N LEU A 95 -3.33 -6.81 16.38
CA LEU A 95 -2.54 -7.78 15.62
C LEU A 95 -1.86 -8.79 16.56
N PHE A 96 -1.17 -8.29 17.59
CA PHE A 96 -0.41 -9.13 18.51
C PHE A 96 -1.27 -9.86 19.56
N GLY A 97 -2.55 -9.49 19.68
CA GLY A 97 -3.53 -10.21 20.51
C GLY A 97 -4.22 -11.39 19.82
N GLN A 98 -3.92 -11.67 18.55
CA GLN A 98 -4.53 -12.79 17.80
C GLN A 98 -3.85 -14.12 18.11
N ALA A 99 -4.58 -15.23 17.96
CA ALA A 99 -4.07 -16.57 18.21
C ALA A 99 -2.80 -16.91 17.40
N ASN A 100 -2.74 -16.45 16.13
CA ASN A 100 -1.62 -16.69 15.22
C ASN A 100 -0.64 -15.51 15.14
N ALA A 101 -0.53 -14.71 16.21
CA ALA A 101 0.34 -13.52 16.24
C ALA A 101 1.82 -13.81 15.94
N HIS A 102 2.30 -15.03 16.21
CA HIS A 102 3.69 -15.44 15.91
C HIS A 102 4.03 -15.44 14.40
N ASN A 103 3.02 -15.50 13.53
CA ASN A 103 3.17 -15.40 12.08
C ASN A 103 2.99 -13.96 11.55
N ILE A 104 2.70 -13.00 12.43
CA ILE A 104 2.48 -11.61 12.03
C ILE A 104 3.73 -10.79 12.38
N ALA A 105 4.40 -10.30 11.35
CA ALA A 105 5.43 -9.29 11.48
C ALA A 105 4.85 -7.91 11.15
N VAL A 106 5.34 -6.86 11.81
CA VAL A 106 4.99 -5.47 11.50
C VAL A 106 6.24 -4.76 11.02
N SER A 107 6.17 -4.13 9.84
CA SER A 107 7.28 -3.35 9.32
C SER A 107 7.54 -2.11 10.18
N SER A 108 8.79 -1.65 10.21
CA SER A 108 9.11 -0.38 10.85
C SER A 108 8.35 0.77 10.17
N LEU A 109 8.05 1.83 10.94
CA LEU A 109 7.42 3.04 10.39
C LEU A 109 8.30 3.67 9.30
N ALA A 110 9.63 3.63 9.46
CA ALA A 110 10.58 4.14 8.48
C ALA A 110 10.60 3.33 7.16
N GLY A 111 10.34 2.02 7.25
CA GLY A 111 10.19 1.11 6.09
C GLY A 111 8.82 1.18 5.44
N SER A 112 7.86 1.87 6.07
CA SER A 112 6.48 2.03 5.58
C SER A 112 6.21 3.41 4.98
N LEU A 113 7.25 4.23 4.79
CA LEU A 113 7.11 5.60 4.29
C LEU A 113 6.82 5.64 2.78
N ARG A 114 5.83 6.45 2.41
CA ARG A 114 5.45 6.74 1.01
C ARG A 114 6.41 7.76 0.37
N ARG A 115 7.69 7.40 0.26
CA ARG A 115 8.70 8.29 -0.34
C ARG A 115 8.42 8.49 -1.83
N ALA A 116 8.65 9.70 -2.32
CA ALA A 116 8.40 10.05 -3.72
C ALA A 116 9.24 9.21 -4.71
N GLY A 117 10.44 8.76 -4.31
CA GLY A 117 11.28 7.87 -5.13
C GLY A 117 10.58 6.55 -5.45
N TYR A 118 9.96 5.91 -4.45
CA TYR A 118 9.19 4.67 -4.65
C TYR A 118 7.98 4.89 -5.54
N LEU A 119 7.27 6.01 -5.37
CA LEU A 119 6.15 6.37 -6.24
C LEU A 119 6.63 6.57 -7.69
N ALA A 120 7.78 7.22 -7.89
CA ALA A 120 8.33 7.49 -9.21
C ALA A 120 8.78 6.21 -9.91
N GLU A 121 9.40 5.26 -9.21
CA GLU A 121 9.78 3.95 -9.77
C GLU A 121 8.55 3.15 -10.21
N LEU A 122 7.52 3.06 -9.39
CA LEU A 122 6.26 2.38 -9.77
C LEU A 122 5.57 3.07 -10.95
N ALA A 123 5.56 4.40 -10.98
CA ALA A 123 5.01 5.17 -12.09
C ALA A 123 5.83 4.99 -13.38
N TRP A 124 7.15 4.86 -13.27
CA TRP A 124 8.04 4.61 -14.40
C TRP A 124 7.73 3.28 -15.08
N GLU A 125 7.55 2.21 -14.31
CA GLU A 125 7.17 0.89 -14.84
C GLU A 125 5.87 0.97 -15.67
N ARG A 126 4.83 1.62 -15.12
CA ARG A 126 3.56 1.84 -15.85
C ARG A 126 3.75 2.70 -17.09
N LEU A 127 4.52 3.78 -17.00
CA LEU A 127 4.79 4.69 -18.12
C LEU A 127 5.51 3.98 -19.27
N CYS A 128 6.54 3.19 -18.98
CA CYS A 128 7.26 2.39 -19.98
C CYS A 128 6.36 1.34 -20.64
N ALA A 129 5.36 0.83 -19.92
CA ALA A 129 4.34 -0.07 -20.45
C ALA A 129 3.19 0.66 -21.21
N GLY A 130 3.24 2.00 -21.32
CA GLY A 130 2.19 2.81 -21.94
C GLY A 130 0.90 2.93 -21.11
N GLN A 131 0.95 2.55 -19.84
CA GLN A 131 -0.20 2.53 -18.92
C GLN A 131 -0.33 3.89 -18.22
N VAL A 132 -0.86 4.87 -18.94
CA VAL A 132 -1.15 6.20 -18.43
C VAL A 132 -2.62 6.32 -18.05
N ASP A 133 -2.93 7.22 -17.12
CA ASP A 133 -4.30 7.45 -16.67
C ASP A 133 -4.93 8.65 -17.41
N ASP A 134 -6.25 8.63 -17.52
CA ASP A 134 -7.02 9.76 -18.05
C ASP A 134 -7.09 10.87 -16.99
N LEU A 135 -6.68 12.08 -17.38
CA LEU A 135 -6.57 13.24 -16.50
C LEU A 135 -7.91 13.67 -15.88
N ASP A 136 -9.04 13.43 -16.55
CA ASP A 136 -10.37 13.81 -16.07
C ASP A 136 -10.90 12.82 -15.04
N THR A 137 -10.57 11.54 -15.19
CA THR A 137 -11.10 10.46 -14.35
C THR A 137 -10.22 10.07 -13.15
N LEU A 138 -8.94 10.48 -13.14
CA LEU A 138 -7.97 10.13 -12.08
C LEU A 138 -8.17 10.86 -10.73
#